data_AF-A0A7C2FPQ2-F1
#
_entry.id   AF-A0A7C2FPQ2-F1
#
_cell.length_a   1.000
_cell.length_b   1.000
_cell.length_c   1.000
_cell.angle_alpha   90.00
_cell.angle_beta   90.00
_cell.angle_gamma   90.00
#
_symmetry.space_group_name_H-M   'P 1'
#
loop_
_entity.id
_entity.type
_entity.pdbx_description
1 polymer ?
#
loop_
_entity_poly.entity_id
_entity_poly.type
_entity_poly.pdbx_seq_one_letter_code
_entity_poly.pdbx_strand_id
1 'polypeptide(L)'
;MPSPDEVRRAIREGGRALVEIAERLGPQLKNGGLTTSQIRNIYGMVKQMEMRGFDANEFVLLKPKLAYAAARANERGAQELKEVLTWAIDEVGADAAKFARFVDFFEAILAYHRAAGGR
;
A
#
# COMPACT_ATOMS: atom_id res chain seq x y z
N MET A 1 -10.37 -6.35 -6.74
CA MET A 1 -9.86 -6.10 -5.38
C MET A 1 -9.41 -7.42 -4.76
N PRO A 2 -8.22 -7.49 -4.15
CA PRO A 2 -7.87 -8.62 -3.30
C PRO A 2 -8.75 -8.61 -2.04
N SER A 3 -8.98 -9.79 -1.48
CA SER A 3 -9.60 -9.99 -0.17
C SER A 3 -8.64 -9.61 0.97
N PRO A 4 -9.16 -9.31 2.17
CA PRO A 4 -8.32 -9.08 3.35
C PRO A 4 -7.37 -10.25 3.65
N ASP A 5 -7.80 -11.50 3.44
CA ASP A 5 -6.96 -12.68 3.69
C ASP A 5 -5.83 -12.84 2.67
N GLU A 6 -6.06 -12.52 1.39
CA GLU A 6 -4.99 -12.48 0.39
C GLU A 6 -3.93 -11.44 0.77
N VAL A 7 -4.34 -10.24 1.20
CA VAL A 7 -3.42 -9.18 1.63
C VAL A 7 -2.65 -9.59 2.88
N ARG A 8 -3.32 -10.16 3.90
CA ARG A 8 -2.67 -10.67 5.10
C ARG A 8 -1.63 -11.73 4.76
N ARG A 9 -1.98 -12.67 3.88
CA ARG A 9 -1.08 -13.73 3.42
C ARG A 9 0.16 -13.14 2.75
N ALA A 10 0.00 -12.15 1.88
CA ALA A 10 1.12 -11.49 1.22
C ALA A 10 2.09 -10.82 2.21
N ILE A 11 1.58 -10.21 3.28
CA ILE A 11 2.43 -9.61 4.33
C ILE A 11 3.11 -10.68 5.21
N ARG A 12 2.48 -11.83 5.42
CA ARG A 12 3.11 -12.95 6.15
C ARG A 12 4.19 -13.66 5.34
N GLU A 13 3.92 -13.95 4.08
CA GLU A 13 4.77 -14.81 3.23
C GLU A 13 5.78 -14.02 2.39
N GLY A 14 5.42 -12.82 1.94
CA GLY A 14 6.25 -12.00 1.05
C GLY A 14 6.38 -12.57 -0.37
N GLY A 15 7.39 -12.11 -1.10
CA GLY A 15 7.82 -12.68 -2.38
C GLY A 15 6.72 -12.75 -3.45
N ARG A 16 6.43 -13.95 -3.94
CA ARG A 16 5.48 -14.14 -5.05
C ARG A 16 4.07 -13.65 -4.72
N ALA A 17 3.60 -13.87 -3.49
CA ALA A 17 2.24 -13.54 -3.09
C ALA A 17 1.95 -12.04 -3.16
N LEU A 18 2.91 -11.18 -2.75
CA LEU A 18 2.74 -9.74 -2.85
C LEU A 18 2.77 -9.25 -4.30
N VAL A 19 3.61 -9.87 -5.15
CA VAL A 19 3.77 -9.47 -6.56
C VAL A 19 2.49 -9.76 -7.34
N GLU A 20 1.91 -10.95 -7.17
CA GLU A 20 0.68 -11.36 -7.85
C GLU A 20 -0.51 -10.45 -7.48
N ILE A 21 -0.61 -10.03 -6.21
CA ILE A 21 -1.64 -9.09 -5.78
C ILE A 21 -1.39 -7.71 -6.40
N ALA A 22 -0.16 -7.21 -6.33
CA ALA A 22 0.22 -5.90 -6.84
C ALA A 22 0.01 -5.78 -8.35
N GLU A 23 0.30 -6.83 -9.12
CA GLU A 23 0.11 -6.90 -10.57
C GLU A 23 -1.35 -6.69 -10.97
N ARG A 24 -2.29 -7.30 -10.25
CA ARG A 24 -3.73 -7.08 -10.48
C ARG A 24 -4.19 -5.72 -9.99
N LEU A 25 -3.65 -5.27 -8.85
CA LEU A 25 -4.12 -4.07 -8.17
C LEU A 25 -3.67 -2.79 -8.89
N GLY A 26 -2.43 -2.72 -9.37
CA GLY A 26 -1.88 -1.54 -10.05
C GLY A 26 -2.77 -0.98 -11.17
N PRO A 27 -3.13 -1.77 -12.19
CA PRO A 27 -4.04 -1.35 -13.25
C PRO A 27 -5.44 -0.98 -12.73
N GLN A 28 -5.94 -1.72 -11.73
CA GLN A 28 -7.25 -1.46 -11.13
C GLN A 28 -7.30 -0.09 -10.46
N LEU A 29 -6.27 0.26 -9.67
CA LEU A 29 -6.14 1.55 -8.99
C LEU A 29 -6.01 2.69 -10.00
N LYS A 30 -5.20 2.50 -11.06
CA LYS A 30 -5.08 3.45 -12.16
C LYS A 30 -6.44 3.70 -12.81
N ASN A 31 -7.21 2.65 -13.10
CA ASN A 31 -8.55 2.76 -13.68
C ASN A 31 -9.58 3.29 -12.67
N GLY A 32 -9.23 3.34 -11.39
CA GLY A 32 -9.98 3.99 -10.32
C GLY A 32 -9.70 5.49 -10.19
N GLY A 33 -8.83 6.06 -11.04
CA GLY A 33 -8.49 7.48 -11.02
C GLY A 33 -7.26 7.83 -10.19
N LEU A 34 -6.69 6.86 -9.44
CA LEU A 34 -5.50 7.13 -8.62
C LEU A 34 -4.34 7.60 -9.51
N THR A 35 -3.81 8.78 -9.19
CA THR A 35 -2.66 9.40 -9.88
C THR A 35 -1.34 8.91 -9.30
N THR A 36 -0.27 9.01 -10.09
CA THR A 36 1.09 8.65 -9.63
C THR A 36 1.54 9.55 -8.49
N SER A 37 1.13 10.82 -8.47
CA SER A 37 1.53 11.76 -7.42
C SER A 37 0.92 11.40 -6.07
N GLN A 38 -0.37 11.04 -6.03
CA GLN A 38 -1.02 10.60 -4.79
C GLN A 38 -0.34 9.37 -4.20
N ILE A 39 -0.11 8.33 -5.02
CA ILE A 39 0.53 7.10 -4.55
C ILE A 39 1.99 7.33 -4.13
N ARG A 40 2.76 8.16 -4.87
CA ARG A 40 4.14 8.52 -4.49
C ARG A 40 4.21 9.30 -3.20
N ASN A 41 3.26 10.22 -2.94
CA ASN A 41 3.25 10.98 -1.70
C ASN A 41 3.12 10.07 -0.48
N ILE A 42 2.26 9.05 -0.58
CA ILE A 42 2.06 8.07 0.49
C ILE A 42 3.29 7.15 0.61
N TYR A 43 3.79 6.62 -0.51
CA TYR A 43 4.99 5.79 -0.53
C TYR A 43 6.22 6.51 0.05
N GLY A 44 6.37 7.80 -0.25
CA GLY A 44 7.43 8.64 0.31
C GLY A 44 7.39 8.69 1.84
N MET A 45 6.20 8.82 2.45
CA MET A 45 6.06 8.76 3.91
C MET A 45 6.51 7.41 4.48
N VAL A 46 6.14 6.31 3.81
CA VAL A 46 6.55 4.95 4.20
C VAL A 46 8.07 4.79 4.11
N LYS A 47 8.71 5.28 3.06
CA LYS A 47 10.18 5.25 2.93
C LYS A 47 10.88 6.08 3.99
N GLN A 48 10.30 7.21 4.43
CA GLN A 48 10.84 7.96 5.56
C GLN A 48 10.74 7.19 6.90
N MET A 49 9.68 6.40 7.10
CA MET A 49 9.58 5.51 8.27
C MET A 49 10.65 4.41 8.19
N GLU A 50 10.83 3.79 7.02
CA GLU A 50 11.86 2.77 6.81
C GLU A 50 13.28 3.31 7.07
N MET A 51 13.60 4.49 6.51
CA MET A 51 14.93 5.12 6.68
C MET A 51 15.24 5.50 8.13
N ARG A 52 14.23 5.88 8.92
CA ARG A 52 14.38 6.24 10.35
C ARG A 52 14.41 5.02 11.27
N GLY A 53 14.06 3.85 10.74
CA GLY A 53 13.83 2.64 11.52
C GLY A 53 12.35 2.47 11.87
N PHE A 54 11.88 1.22 11.79
CA PHE A 54 10.49 0.88 12.01
C PHE A 54 10.04 1.15 13.45
N ASP A 55 9.07 2.05 13.61
CA ASP A 55 8.31 2.28 14.83
C ASP A 55 6.84 1.90 14.58
N ALA A 56 6.36 0.86 15.28
CA ALA A 56 5.00 0.36 15.14
C ALA A 56 3.93 1.40 15.52
N ASN A 57 4.21 2.26 16.51
CA ASN A 57 3.29 3.32 16.93
C ASN A 57 3.21 4.43 15.89
N GLU A 58 4.32 4.78 15.25
CA GLU A 58 4.30 5.72 14.14
C GLU A 58 3.62 5.11 12.91
N PHE A 59 3.91 3.86 12.61
CA PHE A 59 3.39 3.16 11.44
C PHE A 59 1.87 3.02 11.45
N VAL A 60 1.25 2.70 12.59
CA VAL A 60 -0.21 2.58 12.68
C VAL A 60 -0.93 3.91 12.39
N LEU A 61 -0.26 5.06 12.62
CA LEU A 61 -0.78 6.38 12.28
C LEU A 61 -0.82 6.67 10.77
N LEU A 62 -0.31 5.75 9.94
CA LEU A 62 -0.52 5.82 8.50
C LEU A 62 -2.00 5.64 8.13
N LYS A 63 -2.77 4.87 8.90
CA LYS A 63 -4.21 4.64 8.63
C LYS A 63 -5.05 5.93 8.57
N PRO A 64 -5.04 6.84 9.57
CA PRO A 64 -5.77 8.09 9.47
C PRO A 64 -5.25 8.99 8.35
N LYS A 65 -3.95 8.96 8.03
CA LYS A 65 -3.38 9.71 6.89
C LYS A 65 -3.92 9.18 5.56
N LEU A 66 -4.01 7.86 5.39
CA LEU A 66 -4.62 7.20 4.24
C LEU A 66 -6.11 7.55 4.11
N ALA A 67 -6.85 7.51 5.21
CA ALA A 67 -8.26 7.86 5.23
C ALA A 67 -8.50 9.31 4.76
N TYR A 68 -7.70 10.26 5.28
CA TYR A 68 -7.77 11.65 4.85
C TYR A 68 -7.40 11.82 3.38
N ALA A 69 -6.29 11.21 2.93
CA ALA A 69 -5.84 11.29 1.55
C ALA A 69 -6.88 10.73 0.56
N ALA A 70 -7.49 9.59 0.90
CA ALA A 70 -8.53 8.97 0.08
C ALA A 70 -9.81 9.80 0.03
N ALA A 71 -10.25 10.34 1.17
CA ALA A 71 -11.42 11.24 1.22
C ALA A 71 -11.19 12.53 0.42
N ARG A 72 -9.99 13.11 0.52
CA ARG A 72 -9.62 14.33 -0.23
C ARG A 72 -9.54 14.09 -1.73
N ALA A 73 -8.99 12.95 -2.16
CA ALA A 73 -8.90 12.59 -3.57
C ALA A 73 -10.29 12.34 -4.18
N ASN A 74 -11.20 11.74 -3.39
CA ASN A 74 -12.55 11.39 -3.82
C ASN A 74 -12.60 10.51 -5.10
N GLU A 75 -11.61 9.62 -5.22
CA GLU A 75 -11.45 8.70 -6.34
C GLU A 75 -11.58 7.26 -5.85
N ARG A 76 -12.21 6.39 -6.66
CA ARG A 76 -12.37 4.97 -6.32
C ARG A 76 -11.02 4.29 -6.04
N GLY A 77 -10.02 4.58 -6.87
CA GLY A 77 -8.67 4.02 -6.71
C GLY A 77 -8.00 4.44 -5.40
N ALA A 78 -8.23 5.67 -4.94
CA ALA A 78 -7.70 6.12 -3.66
C ALA A 78 -8.36 5.42 -2.47
N GLN A 79 -9.68 5.17 -2.55
CA GLN A 79 -10.41 4.40 -1.53
C GLN A 79 -9.95 2.94 -1.48
N GLU A 80 -9.78 2.32 -2.64
CA GLU A 80 -9.30 0.93 -2.78
C GLU A 80 -7.88 0.77 -2.24
N LEU A 81 -6.96 1.69 -2.57
CA LEU A 81 -5.60 1.67 -2.02
C LEU A 81 -5.62 1.81 -0.50
N LYS A 82 -6.43 2.73 0.04
CA LYS A 82 -6.58 2.93 1.49
C LYS A 82 -7.03 1.64 2.18
N GLU A 83 -7.98 0.90 1.62
CA GLU A 83 -8.47 -0.36 2.21
C GLU A 83 -7.40 -1.44 2.23
N VAL A 84 -6.75 -1.68 1.08
CA VAL A 84 -5.68 -2.67 0.97
C VAL A 84 -4.54 -2.36 1.93
N LEU A 85 -4.07 -1.11 1.96
CA LEU A 85 -2.99 -0.73 2.85
C LEU A 85 -3.41 -0.78 4.32
N THR A 86 -4.68 -0.52 4.65
CA THR A 86 -5.18 -0.66 6.03
C THR A 86 -5.08 -2.11 6.50
N TRP A 87 -5.53 -3.08 5.70
CA TRP A 87 -5.41 -4.51 6.04
C TRP A 87 -3.95 -4.95 6.13
N ALA A 88 -3.10 -4.43 5.26
CA ALA A 88 -1.68 -4.71 5.30
C ALA A 88 -1.03 -4.16 6.57
N ILE A 89 -1.35 -2.92 6.98
CA ILE A 89 -0.87 -2.31 8.24
C ILE A 89 -1.32 -3.14 9.45
N ASP A 90 -2.58 -3.61 9.46
CA ASP A 90 -3.09 -4.48 10.52
C ASP A 90 -2.30 -5.78 10.65
N GLU A 91 -1.88 -6.38 9.52
CA GLU A 91 -1.11 -7.61 9.53
C GLU A 91 0.34 -7.43 9.99
N VAL A 92 0.95 -6.29 9.66
CA VAL A 92 2.31 -5.97 10.09
C VAL A 92 2.41 -5.93 11.61
N GLY A 93 1.48 -5.24 12.29
CA GLY A 93 1.53 -5.06 13.74
C GLY A 93 2.86 -4.43 14.19
N ALA A 94 3.60 -5.11 15.07
CA ALA A 94 4.91 -4.69 15.56
C ALA A 94 6.09 -5.50 14.97
N ASP A 95 5.86 -6.25 13.89
CA ASP A 95 6.86 -7.11 13.28
C ASP A 95 7.64 -6.38 12.16
N ALA A 96 8.93 -6.14 12.40
CA ALA A 96 9.80 -5.44 11.46
C ALA A 96 10.01 -6.21 10.12
N ALA A 97 9.99 -7.54 10.14
CA ALA A 97 10.11 -8.34 8.93
C ALA A 97 8.84 -8.23 8.08
N LYS A 98 7.67 -8.18 8.71
CA LYS A 98 6.41 -7.89 8.01
C LYS A 98 6.36 -6.45 7.49
N PHE A 99 6.91 -5.49 8.24
CA PHE A 99 7.03 -4.11 7.76
C PHE A 99 7.87 -4.04 6.48
N ALA A 100 9.02 -4.73 6.42
CA ALA A 100 9.82 -4.81 5.19
C ALA A 100 8.99 -5.36 4.01
N ARG A 101 8.22 -6.43 4.23
CA ARG A 101 7.31 -6.97 3.19
C ARG A 101 6.18 -6.00 2.81
N PHE A 102 5.71 -5.17 3.74
CA PHE A 102 4.76 -4.11 3.43
C PHE A 102 5.40 -3.06 2.52
N VAL A 103 6.65 -2.68 2.76
CA VAL A 103 7.39 -1.76 1.87
C VAL A 103 7.51 -2.36 0.48
N ASP A 104 7.95 -3.63 0.38
CA ASP A 104 8.07 -4.35 -0.90
C ASP A 104 6.72 -4.43 -1.62
N PHE A 105 5.64 -4.74 -0.90
CA PHE A 105 4.30 -4.81 -1.46
C PHE A 105 3.84 -3.46 -2.00
N PHE A 106 4.07 -2.38 -1.25
CA PHE A 106 3.70 -1.05 -1.70
C PHE A 106 4.53 -0.62 -2.91
N GLU A 107 5.83 -0.89 -2.91
CA GLU A 107 6.69 -0.63 -4.06
C GLU A 107 6.21 -1.38 -5.32
N ALA A 108 5.82 -2.65 -5.17
CA ALA A 108 5.26 -3.44 -6.26
C ALA A 108 3.94 -2.82 -6.79
N ILE A 109 3.03 -2.38 -5.91
CA ILE A 109 1.78 -1.71 -6.33
C ILE A 109 2.10 -0.45 -7.13
N LEU A 110 3.05 0.37 -6.65
CA LEU A 110 3.48 1.59 -7.33
C LEU A 110 4.05 1.28 -8.71
N ALA A 111 4.90 0.26 -8.81
CA ALA A 111 5.52 -0.16 -10.07
C ALA A 111 4.46 -0.62 -11.09
N TYR A 112 3.53 -1.49 -10.70
CA TYR A 112 2.47 -1.98 -11.60
C TYR A 112 1.43 -0.91 -11.94
N HIS A 113 1.12 0.00 -11.02
CA HIS A 113 0.29 1.18 -11.32
C HIS A 113 0.93 2.04 -12.40
N ARG A 114 2.24 2.31 -12.28
CA ARG A 114 2.99 3.09 -13.26
C ARG A 114 3.09 2.36 -14.61
N ALA A 115 3.35 1.05 -14.59
CA ALA A 115 3.39 0.21 -15.78
C ALA A 115 2.03 0.19 -16.52
N ALA A 116 0.93 0.27 -15.80
CA ALA A 116 -0.42 0.39 -16.36
C ALA A 116 -0.75 1.79 -16.94
N GLY A 117 0.23 2.69 -17.00
CA GLY A 117 0.08 4.04 -17.55
C GLY A 117 -0.52 5.05 -16.58
N GLY A 118 -0.45 4.80 -15.26
CA GLY A 118 -0.79 5.80 -14.25
C GLY A 118 0.03 7.06 -14.45
N ARG A 119 -0.59 8.25 -14.33
CA ARG A 119 0.06 9.56 -14.51
C ARG A 119 0.09 10.34 -13.21
#